data_AF-A0A8J3C029-F1
#
_entry.id   AF-A0A8J3C029-F1
#
_cell.length_a   1.000
_cell.length_b   1.000
_cell.length_c   1.000
_cell.angle_alpha   90.00
_cell.angle_beta   90.00
_cell.angle_gamma   90.00
#
_symmetry.space_group_name_H-M   'P 1'
#
loop_
_entity.id
_entity.type
_entity.pdbx_description
1 polymer ?
#
loop_
_entity_poly.entity_id
_entity_poly.type
_entity_poly.pdbx_seq_one_letter_code
_entity_poly.pdbx_strand_id
1 'polypeptide(L)'
;MTAVQFHVNEIFDIPTRGGLIAVGSTSNGDFIGIPRLRDGASGHLIHVLGVDHPTPRTRRTGETILVVDRADADYVKVGRLWTAE
;
A
#
# COMPACT_ATOMS: atom_id res chain seq x y z
N MET A 1 -14.41 -11.71 -9.32
CA MET A 1 -13.16 -11.67 -8.52
C MET A 1 -13.29 -10.51 -7.56
N THR A 2 -12.99 -10.72 -6.27
CA THR A 2 -13.02 -9.63 -5.27
C THR A 2 -11.75 -8.81 -5.40
N ALA A 3 -11.84 -7.48 -5.39
CA ALA A 3 -10.66 -6.63 -5.46
C ALA A 3 -9.76 -6.82 -4.23
N VAL A 4 -8.45 -6.83 -4.44
CA VAL A 4 -7.47 -6.87 -3.34
C VAL A 4 -7.57 -5.58 -2.55
N GLN A 5 -7.61 -5.68 -1.23
CA GLN A 5 -7.64 -4.53 -0.34
C GLN A 5 -6.34 -4.47 0.46
N PHE A 6 -5.90 -3.25 0.79
CA PHE A 6 -4.73 -2.99 1.60
C PHE A 6 -5.10 -2.06 2.74
N HIS A 7 -4.90 -2.51 3.97
CA HIS A 7 -5.09 -1.70 5.16
C HIS A 7 -3.75 -1.14 5.62
N VAL A 8 -3.64 0.20 5.68
CA VAL A 8 -2.41 0.89 6.08
C VAL A 8 -2.25 0.79 7.59
N ASN A 9 -1.19 0.10 8.05
CA ASN A 9 -0.92 -0.09 9.47
C ASN A 9 0.12 0.92 9.97
N GLU A 10 1.17 1.18 9.18
CA GLU A 10 2.27 2.07 9.55
C GLU A 10 2.77 2.85 8.33
N ILE A 11 3.33 4.03 8.58
CA ILE A 11 3.89 4.89 7.53
C ILE A 11 5.25 5.40 7.98
N PHE A 12 6.23 5.33 7.08
CA PHE A 12 7.55 5.90 7.28
C PHE A 12 7.86 6.87 6.14
N ASP A 13 8.11 8.13 6.51
CA ASP A 13 8.72 9.11 5.62
C ASP A 13 10.23 9.09 5.83
N ILE A 14 10.96 8.52 4.88
CA ILE A 14 12.42 8.51 4.87
C ILE A 14 12.91 9.50 3.82
N PRO A 15 13.48 10.66 4.21
CA PRO A 15 13.77 11.77 3.29
C PRO A 15 14.64 11.38 2.08
N THR A 16 15.53 10.40 2.23
CA THR A 16 16.44 9.95 1.17
C THR A 16 15.82 8.92 0.22
N ARG A 17 14.58 8.47 0.47
CA ARG A 17 13.83 7.59 -0.43
C ARG A 17 12.91 8.40 -1.34
N GLY A 18 12.80 7.94 -2.59
CA GLY A 18 11.95 8.54 -3.62
C GLY A 18 10.45 8.46 -3.37
N GLY A 19 10.01 7.72 -2.34
CA GLY A 19 8.61 7.56 -1.96
C GLY A 19 8.41 7.41 -0.45
N LEU A 20 7.16 7.47 -0.02
CA LEU A 20 6.72 7.12 1.31
C LEU A 20 6.60 5.60 1.44
N ILE A 21 6.97 5.05 2.59
CA ILE A 21 6.79 3.63 2.86
C ILE A 21 5.49 3.46 3.62
N ALA A 22 4.54 2.70 3.05
CA ALA A 22 3.33 2.27 3.72
C ALA A 22 3.44 0.77 4.01
N VAL A 23 3.39 0.40 5.29
CA VAL A 23 3.34 -1.00 5.72
C VAL A 23 1.90 -1.31 6.08
N GLY A 24 1.41 -2.45 5.59
CA GLY A 24 0.03 -2.81 5.80
C GLY A 24 -0.24 -4.28 5.58
N SER A 25 -1.51 -4.63 5.67
CA SER A 25 -1.97 -5.99 5.42
C SER A 25 -2.87 -6.05 4.21
N THR A 26 -2.63 -7.00 3.31
CA THR A 26 -3.56 -7.30 2.22
C THR A 26 -4.67 -8.23 2.67
N SER A 27 -5.87 -8.02 2.16
CA SER A 27 -6.97 -8.96 2.25
C SER A 27 -7.47 -9.30 0.85
N ASN A 28 -8.03 -10.50 0.72
CA ASN A 28 -8.60 -11.02 -0.54
C ASN A 28 -7.59 -11.21 -1.68
N GLY A 29 -6.28 -11.31 -1.39
CA GLY A 29 -5.25 -11.71 -2.36
C GLY A 29 -3.91 -11.01 -2.15
N ASP A 30 -3.04 -11.18 -3.15
CA ASP A 30 -1.73 -10.54 -3.26
C ASP A 30 -1.72 -9.58 -4.45
N PHE A 31 -0.88 -8.55 -4.40
CA PHE A 31 -0.61 -7.71 -5.58
C PHE A 31 0.33 -8.42 -6.55
N ILE A 32 -0.05 -8.43 -7.82
CA ILE A 32 0.80 -8.87 -8.93
C ILE A 32 1.30 -7.62 -9.65
N GLY A 33 2.60 -7.33 -9.53
CA GLY A 33 3.20 -6.11 -10.08
C GLY A 33 2.91 -4.87 -9.24
N ILE A 34 2.87 -3.70 -9.89
CA ILE A 34 2.62 -2.40 -9.25
C ILE A 34 1.13 -2.08 -9.39
N PRO A 35 0.34 -2.11 -8.29
CA PRO A 35 -1.10 -1.89 -8.36
C PRO A 35 -1.45 -0.39 -8.46
N ARG A 36 -2.62 -0.11 -9.01
CA ARG A 36 -3.31 1.17 -8.83
C ARG A 36 -4.32 1.01 -7.72
N LEU A 37 -4.23 1.85 -6.70
CA LEU A 37 -5.07 1.74 -5.51
C LEU A 37 -5.93 2.98 -5.36
N ARG A 38 -7.17 2.80 -4.90
CA ARG A 38 -8.07 3.91 -4.56
C ARG A 38 -8.31 3.92 -3.05
N ASP A 39 -8.12 5.08 -2.44
CA ASP A 39 -8.43 5.27 -1.02
C ASP A 39 -9.94 5.32 -0.81
N GLY A 40 -10.47 4.39 0.01
CA GLY A 40 -11.91 4.29 0.25
C GLY A 40 -12.51 5.49 0.97
N ALA A 41 -11.71 6.23 1.75
CA ALA A 41 -12.21 7.36 2.53
C ALA A 41 -12.19 8.70 1.77
N SER A 42 -11.25 8.92 0.86
CA SER A 42 -11.17 10.15 0.05
C SER A 42 -11.59 9.97 -1.41
N GLY A 43 -11.61 8.73 -1.91
CA GLY A 43 -11.74 8.43 -3.33
C GLY A 43 -10.48 8.74 -4.15
N HIS A 44 -9.40 9.26 -3.55
CA HIS A 44 -8.16 9.61 -4.22
C HIS A 44 -7.42 8.37 -4.73
N LEU A 45 -6.72 8.52 -5.86
CA LEU A 45 -5.86 7.47 -6.40
C LEU A 45 -4.49 7.54 -5.73
N ILE A 46 -4.03 6.41 -5.22
CA ILE A 46 -2.71 6.24 -4.61
C ILE A 46 -1.77 5.63 -5.64
N HIS A 47 -0.73 6.37 -5.99
CA HIS A 47 0.29 5.98 -6.94
C HIS A 47 1.38 5.17 -6.25
N VAL A 48 1.36 3.84 -6.49
CA VAL A 48 2.39 2.94 -5.98
C VAL A 48 3.58 2.95 -6.94
N LEU A 49 4.78 3.13 -6.40
CA LEU A 49 6.05 3.09 -7.11
C LEU A 49 6.71 1.70 -7.04
N GLY A 50 6.37 0.91 -6.01
CA GLY A 50 6.91 -0.43 -5.82
C GLY A 50 6.18 -1.21 -4.73
N VAL A 51 6.27 -2.54 -4.83
CA VAL A 51 5.72 -3.49 -3.85
C VAL A 51 6.87 -4.36 -3.35
N ASP A 52 7.03 -4.46 -2.04
CA ASP A 52 8.00 -5.32 -1.40
C ASP A 52 7.32 -6.34 -0.48
N HIS A 53 7.76 -7.59 -0.58
CA HIS A 53 7.32 -8.70 0.25
C HIS A 53 8.57 -9.22 0.98
N PRO A 54 8.89 -8.65 2.15
CA PRO A 54 10.23 -8.76 2.74
C PRO A 54 10.69 -10.21 2.98
N THR A 55 9.78 -11.18 3.13
CA THR A 55 10.11 -12.61 3.15
C THR A 55 8.92 -13.49 2.69
N PRO A 56 9.12 -14.77 2.33
CA PRO A 56 8.02 -15.73 2.20
C PRO A 56 7.15 -15.83 3.47
N ARG A 57 7.70 -15.50 4.64
CA ARG A 57 6.99 -15.45 5.93
C ARG A 57 6.00 -14.29 6.00
N THR A 58 6.39 -13.10 5.54
CA THR A 58 5.51 -11.92 5.55
C THR A 58 4.37 -12.07 4.55
N ARG A 59 4.61 -12.79 3.44
CA ARG A 59 3.55 -13.21 2.52
C ARG A 59 2.49 -14.11 3.19
N ARG A 60 2.91 -14.97 4.11
CA ARG A 60 2.00 -15.86 4.86
C ARG A 60 1.17 -15.11 5.92
N THR A 61 1.68 -14.00 6.43
CA THR A 61 0.95 -13.13 7.37
C THR A 61 0.10 -12.06 6.67
N GLY A 62 0.19 -11.96 5.34
CA GLY A 62 -0.46 -10.92 4.55
C GLY A 62 0.19 -9.55 4.72
N GLU A 63 1.38 -9.47 5.31
CA GLU A 63 2.10 -8.21 5.48
C GLU A 63 2.78 -7.82 4.17
N THR A 64 2.46 -6.61 3.70
CA THR A 64 2.92 -6.05 2.43
C THR A 64 3.47 -4.65 2.67
N ILE A 65 4.56 -4.33 1.99
CA ILE A 65 5.14 -3.00 2.00
C ILE A 65 4.91 -2.38 0.63
N LEU A 66 4.36 -1.17 0.62
CA LEU A 66 4.18 -0.37 -0.59
C LEU A 66 5.09 0.86 -0.50
N VAL A 67 5.74 1.18 -1.61
CA VAL A 67 6.39 2.47 -1.81
C VAL A 67 5.41 3.34 -2.58
N VAL A 68 5.01 4.46 -2.01
CA VAL A 68 3.99 5.36 -2.56
C VAL A 68 4.65 6.67 -2.99
N ASP A 69 4.15 7.27 -4.07
CA ASP A 69 4.59 8.58 -4.53
C ASP A 69 4.36 9.65 -3.43
N ARG A 70 5.37 10.51 -3.23
CA ARG A 70 5.28 11.62 -2.28
C ARG A 70 4.22 12.65 -2.67
N ALA A 71 3.83 12.72 -3.95
CA ALA A 71 2.73 13.56 -4.40
C ALA A 71 1.40 13.22 -3.70
N ASP A 72 1.24 11.99 -3.22
CA ASP A 72 0.03 11.53 -2.54
C ASP A 72 0.11 11.59 -1.00
N ALA A 73 1.15 12.20 -0.44
CA ALA A 73 1.43 12.20 1.01
C ALA A 73 0.23 12.56 1.89
N ASP A 74 -0.57 13.55 1.48
CA ASP A 74 -1.73 14.02 2.24
C ASP A 74 -2.85 12.98 2.36
N TYR A 75 -2.85 11.95 1.50
CA TYR A 75 -3.84 10.87 1.45
C TYR A 75 -3.30 9.56 2.07
N VAL A 76 -2.00 9.49 2.34
CA VAL A 76 -1.36 8.33 2.96
C VAL A 76 -1.39 8.46 4.47
N LYS A 77 -2.37 7.79 5.11
CA LYS A 77 -2.57 7.83 6.58
C LYS A 77 -2.80 6.42 7.14
N VAL A 78 -2.32 6.20 8.37
CA VAL A 78 -2.60 4.97 9.12
C VAL A 78 -4.11 4.80 9.29
N GLY A 79 -4.59 3.57 9.15
CA GLY A 79 -6.01 3.20 9.23
C GLY A 79 -6.79 3.41 7.92
N ARG A 80 -6.14 3.86 6.84
CA ARG A 80 -6.79 3.95 5.53
C ARG A 80 -6.95 2.57 4.91
N LEU A 81 -8.07 2.37 4.21
CA LEU A 81 -8.33 1.19 3.42
C LEU A 81 -8.25 1.54 1.93
N TRP A 82 -7.32 0.90 1.23
CA TRP A 82 -7.13 1.09 -0.20
C TRP A 82 -7.60 -0.13 -0.96
N THR A 83 -8.23 0.06 -2.10
CA THR A 83 -8.76 -1.04 -2.93
C THR A 83 -8.12 -1.00 -4.31
N ALA A 84 -7.69 -2.16 -4.80
CA ALA A 84 -7.18 -2.31 -6.16
C ALA A 84 -8.30 -2.10 -7.19
N GLU A 85 -7.98 -1.38 -8.27
CA GLU A 85 -8.83 -1.27 -9.46
C GLU A 85 -8.69 -2.47 -10.40
#